data_AF-A0AAE0KIX2-F1
#
_entry.id   AF-A0AAE0KIX2-F1
#
_cell.length_a   1.000
_cell.length_b   1.000
_cell.length_c   1.000
_cell.angle_alpha   90.00
_cell.angle_beta   90.00
_cell.angle_gamma   90.00
#
_symmetry.space_group_name_H-M   'P 1'
#
loop_
_entity.id
_entity.type
_entity.pdbx_description
1 polymer ?
#
loop_
_entity_poly.entity_id
_entity_poly.type
_entity_poly.pdbx_seq_one_letter_code
_entity_poly.pdbx_strand_id
1 'polypeptide(L)'
;MAALFGLFLAIPAVVIASTGADTPFAPGFPSPWASGGSGWDEAYEKAKKFVSSLTLVEKVNLTTGTGWEADRCVGSTGSVPRLGFRAFCLEDGPLGVRYSRSMVQGNWGWD
;
A
#
# COMPACT_ATOMS: atom_id res chain seq x y z
N MET A 1 22.08 -40.18 -59.79
CA MET A 1 22.60 -39.04 -59.02
C MET A 1 21.49 -38.00 -58.92
N ALA A 2 20.60 -38.15 -57.93
CA ALA A 2 19.60 -37.16 -57.50
C ALA A 2 18.93 -37.73 -56.24
N ALA A 3 19.33 -37.23 -55.06
CA ALA A 3 18.62 -37.48 -53.81
C ALA A 3 18.01 -36.15 -53.37
N LEU A 4 16.68 -36.15 -53.30
CA LEU A 4 15.85 -35.04 -52.85
C LEU A 4 16.06 -34.84 -51.34
N PHE A 5 16.69 -33.74 -50.93
CA PHE A 5 16.79 -33.35 -49.52
C PHE A 5 15.68 -32.36 -49.16
N GLY A 6 14.88 -32.75 -48.17
CA GLY A 6 13.66 -32.09 -47.74
C GLY A 6 13.88 -30.72 -47.11
N LEU A 7 12.91 -29.84 -47.36
CA LEU A 7 12.73 -28.53 -46.76
C LEU A 7 12.40 -28.68 -45.27
N PHE A 8 13.40 -28.56 -44.39
CA PHE A 8 13.18 -28.32 -42.97
C PHE A 8 12.99 -26.80 -42.77
N LEU A 9 11.75 -26.41 -42.46
CA LEU A 9 11.44 -25.06 -41.99
C LEU A 9 12.10 -24.86 -40.63
N ALA A 10 13.09 -23.97 -40.56
CA ALA A 10 13.69 -23.53 -39.31
C ALA A 10 12.68 -22.63 -38.57
N ILE A 11 11.94 -23.22 -37.64
CA ILE A 11 11.24 -22.45 -36.60
C ILE A 11 12.35 -21.88 -35.70
N PRO A 12 12.52 -20.56 -35.56
CA PRO A 12 13.41 -20.05 -34.53
C PRO A 12 12.80 -20.47 -33.20
N ALA A 13 13.54 -21.27 -32.43
CA ALA A 13 13.20 -21.57 -31.06
C ALA A 13 13.12 -20.23 -30.32
N VAL A 14 11.90 -19.78 -30.00
CA VAL A 14 11.68 -18.75 -29.00
C VAL A 14 12.17 -19.36 -27.69
N VAL A 15 13.40 -19.00 -27.31
CA VAL A 15 13.90 -19.25 -25.96
C VAL A 15 13.15 -18.26 -25.07
N ILE A 16 12.10 -18.73 -24.41
CA ILE A 16 11.51 -18.00 -23.29
C ILE A 16 12.55 -18.08 -22.17
N ALA A 17 13.37 -17.04 -22.05
CA ALA A 17 14.20 -16.84 -20.87
C ALA A 17 13.26 -16.51 -19.71
N SER A 18 12.85 -17.53 -18.95
CA SER A 18 12.31 -17.33 -17.61
C SER A 18 13.46 -16.77 -16.77
N THR A 19 13.48 -15.45 -16.56
CA THR A 19 14.29 -14.86 -15.50
C THR A 19 13.69 -15.37 -14.20
N GLY A 20 14.31 -16.38 -13.61
CA GLY A 20 13.81 -17.03 -12.40
C GLY A 20 13.54 -16.01 -11.29
N ALA A 21 12.27 -15.64 -11.10
CA ALA A 21 11.76 -14.91 -9.95
C ALA A 21 10.26 -15.08 -9.73
N ASP A 22 9.57 -16.02 -10.40
CA ASP A 22 8.14 -16.28 -10.18
C ASP A 22 7.93 -17.26 -9.01
N THR A 23 8.56 -16.99 -7.86
CA THR A 23 8.16 -17.62 -6.59
C THR A 23 7.52 -16.56 -5.71
N PRO A 24 6.39 -16.84 -5.03
CA PRO A 24 5.72 -15.85 -4.16
C PRO A 24 6.56 -15.38 -2.96
N PHE A 25 7.78 -15.92 -2.82
CA PHE A 25 8.71 -15.63 -1.73
C PHE A 25 10.07 -15.12 -2.23
N ALA A 26 10.22 -14.81 -3.52
CA ALA A 26 11.44 -14.20 -4.02
C ALA A 26 11.67 -12.86 -3.29
N PRO A 27 12.89 -12.59 -2.77
CA PRO A 27 13.15 -11.38 -2.00
C PRO A 27 13.13 -10.15 -2.90
N GLY A 28 12.04 -9.37 -2.81
CA GLY A 28 11.89 -8.09 -3.51
C GLY A 28 12.55 -6.95 -2.73
N PHE A 29 13.79 -6.61 -3.10
CA PHE A 29 14.51 -5.47 -2.54
C PHE A 29 15.12 -4.58 -3.64
N PRO A 30 15.20 -3.25 -3.41
CA PRO A 30 14.67 -2.51 -2.25
C PRO A 30 13.14 -2.36 -2.31
N SER A 31 12.54 -1.92 -1.20
CA SER A 31 11.16 -1.43 -1.19
C SER A 31 11.02 -0.31 -2.23
N PRO A 32 10.10 -0.41 -3.22
CA PRO A 32 9.91 0.63 -4.21
C PRO A 32 9.43 1.94 -3.58
N TRP A 33 9.95 3.07 -4.06
CA TRP A 33 9.51 4.41 -3.63
C TRP A 33 8.27 4.85 -4.41
N ALA A 34 7.40 5.64 -3.77
CA ALA A 34 6.32 6.31 -4.46
C ALA A 34 6.86 7.35 -5.46
N SER A 35 6.32 7.38 -6.67
CA SER A 35 6.73 8.27 -7.77
C SER A 35 5.64 9.23 -8.26
N GLY A 36 4.40 9.09 -7.80
CA GLY A 36 3.26 9.94 -8.17
C GLY A 36 2.48 9.51 -9.41
N GLY A 37 2.94 8.57 -10.23
CA GLY A 37 2.21 8.18 -11.45
C GLY A 37 0.86 7.47 -11.23
N SER A 38 0.17 7.18 -12.34
CA SER A 38 -1.11 6.43 -12.36
C SER A 38 -2.27 7.13 -11.65
N GLY A 39 -2.35 8.46 -11.78
CA GLY A 39 -3.42 9.28 -11.20
C GLY A 39 -3.15 9.79 -9.79
N TRP A 40 -1.93 9.56 -9.26
CA TRP A 40 -1.52 9.99 -7.92
C TRP A 40 -0.70 11.28 -7.92
N ASP A 41 -0.49 11.93 -9.06
CA ASP A 41 0.56 12.94 -9.23
C ASP A 41 0.33 14.14 -8.31
N GLU A 42 -0.91 14.63 -8.29
CA GLU A 42 -1.31 15.74 -7.43
C GLU A 42 -1.22 15.40 -5.94
N ALA A 43 -1.67 14.20 -5.56
CA ALA A 43 -1.61 13.72 -4.17
C ALA A 43 -0.16 13.57 -3.70
N TYR A 44 0.70 13.05 -4.58
CA TYR A 44 2.12 12.86 -4.31
C TYR A 44 2.86 14.18 -4.15
N GLU A 45 2.60 15.18 -4.98
CA GLU A 45 3.21 16.51 -4.82
C GLU A 45 2.76 17.21 -3.53
N LYS A 46 1.48 17.10 -3.16
CA LYS A 46 0.99 17.58 -1.85
C LYS A 46 1.66 16.85 -0.69
N ALA A 47 1.78 15.52 -0.77
CA ALA A 47 2.44 14.72 0.25
C ALA A 47 3.92 15.08 0.40
N LYS A 48 4.66 15.21 -0.71
CA LYS A 48 6.06 15.64 -0.70
C LYS A 48 6.24 17.00 -0.03
N LYS A 49 5.40 17.98 -0.36
CA LYS A 49 5.44 19.31 0.24
C LYS A 49 5.13 19.29 1.75
N PHE A 50 4.19 18.46 2.19
CA PHE A 50 3.88 18.31 3.60
C PHE A 50 5.01 17.60 4.36
N VAL A 51 5.44 16.43 3.88
CA VAL A 51 6.45 15.57 4.54
C VAL A 51 7.83 16.23 4.57
N SER A 52 8.18 17.07 3.60
CA SER A 52 9.43 17.84 3.61
C SER A 52 9.48 18.87 4.76
N SER A 53 8.33 19.31 5.26
CA SER A 53 8.24 20.24 6.38
C SER A 53 8.27 19.56 7.76
N LEU A 54 8.28 18.22 7.82
CA LEU A 54 8.27 17.43 9.06
C LEU A 54 9.66 17.17 9.60
N THR A 55 9.79 17.23 10.92
CA THR A 55 10.95 16.68 11.65
C THR A 55 10.93 15.15 11.64
N LEU A 56 12.03 14.51 12.02
CA LEU A 56 12.12 13.05 12.07
C LEU A 56 11.08 12.43 13.02
N VAL A 57 10.91 13.01 14.21
CA VAL A 57 9.95 12.52 15.21
C VAL A 57 8.51 12.69 14.71
N GLU A 58 8.21 13.79 14.02
CA GLU A 58 6.90 14.00 13.40
C GLU A 58 6.62 12.99 12.27
N LYS A 59 7.64 12.55 11.51
CA LYS A 59 7.48 11.46 10.54
C LYS A 59 7.19 10.13 11.21
N VAL A 60 7.88 9.81 12.31
CA VAL A 60 7.63 8.59 13.09
C VAL A 60 6.21 8.58 13.64
N ASN A 61 5.71 9.71 14.12
CA ASN A 61 4.31 9.83 14.60
C ASN A 61 3.28 9.44 13.53
N LEU A 62 3.54 9.69 12.24
CA LEU A 62 2.62 9.27 11.17
C LEU A 62 2.61 7.75 10.95
N THR A 63 3.72 7.07 11.24
CA THR A 63 3.89 5.64 10.96
C THR A 63 3.61 4.73 12.16
N THR A 64 3.45 5.30 13.35
CA THR A 64 3.34 4.55 14.60
C THR A 64 2.01 4.80 15.26
N GLY A 65 1.34 3.70 15.64
CA GLY A 65 0.11 3.77 16.41
C GLY A 65 0.36 4.25 17.85
N THR A 66 -0.59 4.97 18.44
CA THR A 66 -0.50 5.45 19.83
C THR A 66 -0.71 4.34 20.87
N GLY A 67 -1.28 3.21 20.47
CA GLY A 67 -1.49 2.03 21.32
C GLY A 67 -2.89 1.45 21.21
N TRP A 68 -3.10 0.27 21.81
CA TRP A 68 -4.42 -0.35 21.89
C TRP A 68 -5.33 0.45 22.84
N GLU A 69 -6.54 0.79 22.38
CA GLU A 69 -7.53 1.60 23.14
C GLU A 69 -6.99 2.97 23.63
N ALA A 70 -5.87 3.44 23.08
CA ALA A 70 -5.22 4.67 23.51
C ALA A 70 -5.99 5.93 23.05
N ASP A 71 -6.74 5.81 21.95
CA ASP A 71 -7.48 6.91 21.31
C ASP A 71 -8.91 6.48 20.95
N ARG A 72 -9.64 7.36 20.26
CA ARG A 72 -11.05 7.15 19.91
C ARG A 72 -11.28 6.05 18.87
N CYS A 73 -10.25 5.74 18.07
CA CYS A 73 -10.39 4.84 16.95
C CYS A 73 -9.69 3.50 17.17
N VAL A 74 -10.15 2.42 16.51
CA VAL A 74 -9.55 1.07 16.57
C VAL A 74 -8.02 1.14 16.35
N GLY A 75 -7.57 1.94 15.38
CA GLY A 75 -6.18 2.35 15.27
C GLY A 75 -6.08 3.86 15.15
N SER A 76 -5.12 4.47 15.85
CA SER A 76 -4.81 5.89 15.71
C SER A 76 -3.30 6.09 15.62
N THR A 77 -2.84 6.99 14.74
CA THR A 77 -1.42 7.37 14.67
C THR A 77 -1.11 8.49 15.66
N GLY A 78 0.16 8.86 15.79
CA GLY A 78 0.53 10.14 16.41
C GLY A 78 0.02 11.35 15.61
N SER A 79 -0.05 12.51 16.27
CA SER A 79 -0.39 13.80 15.65
C SER A 79 0.86 14.64 15.34
N VAL A 80 0.68 15.70 14.54
CA VAL A 80 1.71 16.73 14.30
C VAL A 80 1.12 18.11 14.65
N PRO A 81 1.05 18.48 15.94
CA PRO A 81 0.37 19.69 16.39
C PRO A 81 0.97 20.98 15.84
N ARG A 82 2.29 21.02 15.62
CA ARG A 82 3.01 22.19 15.07
C ARG A 82 2.48 22.63 13.71
N LEU A 83 2.01 21.68 12.90
CA LEU A 83 1.42 21.94 11.58
C LEU A 83 -0.11 21.84 11.60
N GLY A 84 -0.74 21.71 12.77
CA GLY A 84 -2.18 21.55 12.91
C GLY A 84 -2.72 20.23 12.34
N PHE A 85 -1.86 19.24 12.10
CA PHE A 85 -2.26 17.95 11.55
C PHE A 85 -2.73 17.03 12.68
N ARG A 86 -3.99 16.63 12.62
CA ARG A 86 -4.58 15.65 13.53
C ARG A 86 -4.13 14.24 13.15
N ALA A 87 -4.10 13.33 14.12
CA ALA A 87 -3.80 11.93 13.89
C ALA A 87 -4.71 11.32 12.81
N PHE A 88 -4.20 10.30 12.11
CA PHE A 88 -5.06 9.42 11.32
C PHE A 88 -5.88 8.55 12.28
N CYS A 89 -7.19 8.50 12.02
CA CYS A 89 -8.15 7.61 12.68
C CYS A 89 -8.49 6.48 11.72
N LEU A 90 -8.15 5.27 12.08
CA LEU A 90 -8.37 4.05 11.31
C LEU A 90 -9.48 3.26 11.99
N GLU A 91 -10.58 3.05 11.26
CA GLU A 91 -11.78 2.40 11.76
C GLU A 91 -12.21 1.21 10.91
N ASP A 92 -12.70 0.19 11.61
CA ASP A 92 -13.39 -0.93 11.00
C ASP A 92 -14.84 -0.50 10.64
N GLY A 93 -15.58 -1.23 9.81
CA GLY A 93 -15.25 -2.40 9.02
C GLY A 93 -15.90 -2.34 7.63
N PRO A 94 -15.74 -3.39 6.80
CA PRO A 94 -16.07 -3.33 5.36
C PRO A 94 -17.54 -3.00 5.02
N LEU A 95 -18.46 -3.16 5.97
CA LEU A 95 -19.91 -2.99 5.80
C LEU A 95 -20.49 -1.85 6.65
N GLY A 96 -19.66 -1.07 7.35
CA GLY A 96 -20.10 0.02 8.21
C GLY A 96 -19.12 0.33 9.33
N VAL A 97 -19.25 1.50 9.95
CA VAL A 97 -18.34 1.95 11.01
C VAL A 97 -18.63 1.20 12.31
N ARG A 98 -17.64 0.41 12.74
CA ARG A 98 -17.63 -0.36 13.97
C ARG A 98 -17.67 0.59 15.18
N TYR A 99 -18.30 0.16 16.27
CA TYR A 99 -18.33 0.89 17.54
C TYR A 99 -18.84 2.35 17.48
N SER A 100 -19.66 2.68 16.48
CA SER A 100 -20.28 4.01 16.35
C SER A 100 -21.77 3.97 16.73
N ARG A 101 -22.26 5.03 17.39
CA ARG A 101 -23.63 5.10 17.93
C ARG A 101 -24.70 5.43 16.90
N SER A 102 -24.33 5.72 15.66
CA SER A 102 -25.24 6.23 14.63
C SER A 102 -25.35 5.34 13.39
N MET A 103 -24.76 4.15 13.42
CA MET A 103 -24.95 3.14 12.39
C MET A 103 -25.74 2.00 13.01
N VAL A 104 -27.05 1.96 12.72
CA VAL A 104 -27.95 0.90 13.15
C VAL A 104 -27.38 -0.45 12.71
N GLN A 105 -26.71 -1.14 13.63
CA GLN A 105 -26.47 -2.57 13.56
C GLN A 105 -27.34 -3.19 14.66
N GLY A 106 -28.38 -3.89 14.23
CA GLY A 106 -29.45 -4.37 15.10
C GLY A 106 -28.96 -5.09 16.36
N ASN A 107 -29.66 -4.79 17.45
CA ASN A 107 -29.91 -5.66 18.60
C ASN A 107 -28.77 -6.57 19.08
N TRP A 108 -27.59 -6.00 19.34
CA TRP A 108 -26.62 -6.62 20.25
C TRP A 108 -26.44 -5.70 21.44
N GLY A 109 -27.24 -5.99 22.47
CA GLY A 109 -27.34 -5.22 23.70
C GLY A 109 -26.01 -5.02 24.39
N TRP A 110 -25.65 -3.75 24.53
CA TRP A 110 -24.79 -3.20 25.58
C TRP A 110 -25.29 -1.79 25.92
N ASP A 111 -26.59 -1.73 26.23
CA ASP A 111 -27.13 -0.72 27.14
C ASP A 111 -26.57 -0.99 28.55
#